data_AF-A0A927TZJ5-F1
#
_entry.id   AF-A0A927TZJ5-F1
#
_cell.length_a   1.000
_cell.length_b   1.000
_cell.length_c   1.000
_cell.angle_alpha   90.00
_cell.angle_beta   90.00
_cell.angle_gamma   90.00
#
_symmetry.space_group_name_H-M   'P 1'
#
loop_
_entity.id
_entity.type
_entity.pdbx_description
1 polymer ?
#
loop_
_entity_poly.entity_id
_entity_poly.type
_entity_poly.pdbx_seq_one_letter_code
_entity_poly.pdbx_strand_id
1 'polypeptide(L)'
;MEINNIIQIVEDKAEEIAKQEIVRFNKDFPEVNLTDEARESVRIRSTSQLTLQLSKFHFHGNEELDEQFNNWFSENEEEDLRRTCRHCLEDEAKKIREGNEKNLSSLDVYLKKHLGDIHEVD
;
A
#
# COMPACT_ATOMS: atom_id res chain seq x y z
N MET A 1 6.62 22.98 -21.58
CA MET A 1 6.96 22.01 -20.53
C MET A 1 5.78 21.06 -20.45
N GLU A 2 5.95 19.82 -20.90
CA GLU A 2 4.82 18.93 -21.20
C GLU A 2 4.24 18.32 -19.93
N ILE A 3 2.92 18.45 -19.74
CA ILE A 3 2.12 17.86 -18.65
C ILE A 3 2.41 16.36 -18.48
N ASN A 4 2.76 15.67 -19.57
CA ASN A 4 3.13 14.25 -19.58
C ASN A 4 4.32 13.93 -18.67
N ASN A 5 5.31 14.83 -18.54
CA ASN A 5 6.47 14.59 -17.70
C ASN A 5 6.11 14.63 -16.21
N ILE A 6 5.18 15.50 -15.81
CA ILE A 6 4.76 15.63 -14.41
C ILE A 6 3.99 14.39 -13.96
N ILE A 7 3.11 13.87 -14.82
CA ILE A 7 2.32 12.68 -14.53
C ILE A 7 3.25 11.48 -14.30
N GLN A 8 4.25 11.29 -15.16
CA GLN A 8 5.20 10.18 -15.01
C GLN A 8 5.96 10.25 -13.70
N ILE A 9 6.43 11.44 -13.31
CA ILE A 9 7.18 11.64 -12.06
C ILE A 9 6.32 11.30 -10.83
N VAL A 10 5.05 11.69 -10.87
CA VAL A 10 4.08 11.34 -9.82
C VAL A 10 3.83 9.84 -9.77
N GLU A 11 3.59 9.20 -10.92
CA GLU A 11 3.36 7.76 -11.00
C GLU A 11 4.56 6.96 -10.49
N ASP A 12 5.77 7.31 -10.92
CA ASP A 12 7.01 6.66 -10.52
C ASP A 12 7.25 6.80 -9.01
N LYS A 13 7.03 8.01 -8.45
CA LYS A 13 7.19 8.24 -7.02
C LYS A 13 6.15 7.50 -6.19
N ALA A 14 4.89 7.51 -6.62
CA ALA A 14 3.83 6.79 -5.94
C ALA A 14 4.10 5.28 -5.92
N GLU A 15 4.51 4.73 -7.07
CA GLU A 15 4.87 3.32 -7.21
C GLU A 15 6.08 2.94 -6.35
N GLU A 16 7.10 3.81 -6.28
CA GLU A 16 8.26 3.64 -5.41
C GLU A 16 7.84 3.50 -3.94
N ILE A 17 7.01 4.43 -3.45
CA ILE A 17 6.56 4.43 -2.05
C ILE A 17 5.66 3.24 -1.76
N ALA A 18 4.76 2.89 -2.66
CA ALA A 18 3.92 1.70 -2.53
C ALA A 18 4.77 0.43 -2.41
N LYS A 19 5.78 0.25 -3.26
CA LYS A 19 6.70 -0.90 -3.19
C LYS A 19 7.45 -0.95 -1.86
N GLN A 20 7.97 0.19 -1.40
CA GLN A 20 8.68 0.26 -0.11
C GLN A 20 7.76 -0.14 1.05
N GLU A 21 6.52 0.37 1.08
CA GLU A 21 5.57 0.06 2.14
C GLU A 21 5.06 -1.39 2.06
N ILE A 22 4.85 -1.96 0.86
CA ILE A 22 4.53 -3.39 0.69
C ILE A 22 5.66 -4.26 1.27
N VAL A 23 6.92 -3.93 0.99
CA VAL A 23 8.06 -4.69 1.52
C VAL A 23 8.15 -4.56 3.05
N ARG A 24 7.90 -3.37 3.60
CA ARG A 24 7.86 -3.17 5.06
C ARG A 24 6.72 -3.97 5.69
N PHE A 25 5.53 -3.88 5.14
CA PHE A 25 4.36 -4.59 5.64
C PHE A 25 4.53 -6.11 5.60
N ASN A 26 5.10 -6.67 4.52
CA ASN A 26 5.41 -8.10 4.45
C ASN A 26 6.45 -8.55 5.49
N LYS A 27 7.36 -7.66 5.90
CA LYS A 27 8.31 -7.97 6.99
C LYS A 27 7.62 -7.95 8.36
N ASP A 28 6.70 -7.02 8.55
CA ASP A 28 5.95 -6.86 9.80
C ASP A 28 4.87 -7.95 9.97
N PHE A 29 4.30 -8.43 8.86
CA PHE A 29 3.21 -9.40 8.81
C PHE A 29 3.46 -10.49 7.74
N PRO A 30 4.49 -11.33 7.89
CA PRO A 30 4.84 -12.36 6.90
C PRO A 30 3.75 -13.43 6.73
N GLU A 31 2.85 -13.56 7.70
CA GLU A 31 1.71 -14.49 7.65
C GLU A 31 0.59 -14.00 6.72
N VAL A 32 0.54 -12.70 6.42
CA VAL A 32 -0.41 -12.13 5.47
C VAL A 32 0.17 -12.33 4.08
N ASN A 33 -0.18 -13.45 3.45
CA ASN A 33 0.12 -13.71 2.04
C ASN A 33 -0.60 -12.67 1.17
N LEU A 34 0.01 -11.48 0.97
CA LEU A 34 -0.55 -10.42 0.13
C LEU A 34 -0.74 -10.93 -1.30
N THR A 35 -1.97 -10.86 -1.80
CA THR A 35 -2.31 -11.20 -3.18
C THR A 35 -1.81 -10.13 -4.15
N ASP A 36 -1.69 -10.49 -5.43
CA ASP A 36 -1.32 -9.51 -6.47
C ASP A 36 -2.38 -8.41 -6.60
N GLU A 37 -3.65 -8.75 -6.36
CA GLU A 37 -4.76 -7.79 -6.31
C GLU A 37 -4.59 -6.77 -5.16
N ALA A 38 -4.17 -7.21 -3.98
CA ALA A 38 -3.90 -6.32 -2.86
C ALA A 38 -2.73 -5.38 -3.15
N ARG A 39 -1.66 -5.88 -3.77
CA ARG A 39 -0.50 -5.07 -4.19
C ARG A 39 -0.90 -4.02 -5.22
N GLU A 40 -1.71 -4.42 -6.20
CA GLU A 40 -2.20 -3.50 -7.24
C GLU A 40 -3.16 -2.45 -6.67
N SER A 41 -4.03 -2.83 -5.74
CA SER A 41 -4.92 -1.91 -5.02
C SER A 41 -4.13 -0.80 -4.32
N VAL A 42 -3.04 -1.16 -3.64
CA VAL A 42 -2.16 -0.20 -2.95
C VAL A 42 -1.46 0.71 -3.96
N ARG A 43 -0.99 0.17 -5.09
CA ARG A 43 -0.38 0.96 -6.17
C ARG A 43 -1.36 2.00 -6.71
N ILE A 44 -2.54 1.58 -7.15
CA ILE A 44 -3.59 2.48 -7.66
C ILE A 44 -3.96 3.54 -6.61
N ARG A 45 -4.10 3.15 -5.35
CA ARG A 45 -4.45 4.06 -4.25
C ARG A 45 -3.37 5.10 -4.03
N SER A 46 -2.10 4.69 -4.03
CA SER A 46 -0.95 5.59 -3.87
C SER A 46 -0.88 6.62 -5.00
N THR A 47 -1.01 6.18 -6.25
CA THR A 47 -1.01 7.06 -7.43
C THR A 47 -2.17 8.04 -7.37
N SER A 48 -3.38 7.57 -7.03
CA SER A 48 -4.55 8.43 -6.92
C SER A 48 -4.39 9.48 -5.83
N GLN A 49 -3.86 9.10 -4.67
CA GLN A 49 -3.60 10.04 -3.58
C GLN A 49 -2.60 11.11 -4.01
N LEU A 50 -1.44 10.71 -4.52
CA LEU A 50 -0.38 11.67 -4.88
C LEU A 50 -0.82 12.58 -6.05
N THR A 51 -1.56 12.04 -7.01
CA THR A 51 -2.16 12.82 -8.11
C THR A 51 -3.13 13.90 -7.59
N LEU A 52 -3.93 13.60 -6.57
CA LEU A 52 -4.84 14.59 -5.97
C LEU A 52 -4.04 15.71 -5.27
N GLN A 53 -2.96 15.35 -4.57
CA GLN A 53 -2.12 16.30 -3.84
C GLN A 53 -1.26 17.17 -4.76
N LEU A 54 -1.00 16.73 -5.98
CA LEU A 54 -0.31 17.52 -7.00
C LEU A 54 -0.97 18.89 -7.24
N SER A 55 -2.27 19.02 -7.00
CA SER A 55 -2.97 20.32 -7.07
C SER A 55 -2.40 21.38 -6.13
N LYS A 56 -1.68 20.99 -5.06
CA LYS A 56 -1.00 21.88 -4.12
C LYS A 56 0.43 22.22 -4.53
N PHE A 57 0.99 21.51 -5.50
CA PHE A 57 2.36 21.71 -5.95
C PHE A 57 2.46 22.92 -6.88
N HIS A 58 3.38 23.84 -6.57
CA HIS A 58 3.58 25.06 -7.33
C HIS A 58 4.93 25.01 -8.06
N PHE A 59 4.89 25.07 -9.38
CA PHE A 59 6.08 25.03 -10.22
C PHE A 59 6.81 26.37 -10.24
N HIS A 60 8.13 26.33 -10.02
CA HIS A 60 9.03 27.46 -10.19
C HIS A 60 9.86 27.23 -11.46
N GLY A 61 9.79 28.15 -12.42
CA GLY A 61 10.36 27.95 -13.76
C GLY A 61 11.89 27.90 -13.86
N ASN A 62 12.63 27.99 -12.76
CA ASN A 62 14.09 28.14 -12.73
C ASN A 62 14.85 26.89 -12.28
N GLU A 63 14.18 25.84 -11.83
CA GLU A 63 14.79 24.60 -11.30
C GLU A 63 14.32 23.37 -12.07
N GLU A 64 15.04 22.25 -11.94
CA GLU A 64 14.63 20.97 -12.50
C GLU A 64 13.33 20.47 -11.83
N LEU A 65 12.40 19.99 -12.65
CA LEU A 65 11.05 19.65 -12.20
C LEU A 65 11.03 18.46 -11.23
N ASP A 66 11.92 17.49 -11.45
CA ASP A 66 12.13 16.35 -10.56
C ASP A 66 12.61 16.78 -9.18
N GLU A 67 13.57 17.70 -9.13
CA GLU A 67 14.14 18.17 -7.87
C GLU A 67 13.11 18.95 -7.05
N GLN A 68 12.39 19.87 -7.68
CA GLN A 68 11.30 20.60 -7.04
C GLN A 68 10.22 19.67 -6.51
N PHE A 69 9.83 18.66 -7.30
CA PHE A 69 8.80 17.71 -6.90
C PHE A 69 9.28 16.85 -5.73
N ASN A 70 10.49 16.30 -5.79
CA ASN A 70 11.04 15.47 -4.72
C ASN A 70 11.17 16.25 -3.40
N ASN A 71 11.63 17.50 -3.47
CA ASN A 71 11.73 18.38 -2.30
C ASN A 71 10.34 18.61 -1.69
N TRP A 72 9.39 19.09 -2.49
CA TRP A 72 8.01 19.29 -2.03
C TRP A 72 7.39 18.02 -1.46
N PHE A 73 7.56 16.89 -2.13
CA PHE A 73 7.03 15.60 -1.72
C PHE A 73 7.56 15.20 -0.35
N SER A 74 8.89 15.25 -0.16
CA SER A 74 9.53 14.86 1.10
C SER A 74 9.11 15.73 2.29
N GLU A 75 8.88 17.02 2.06
CA GLU A 75 8.51 17.97 3.11
C GLU A 75 7.03 17.92 3.48
N ASN A 76 6.14 17.56 2.54
CA ASN A 76 4.71 17.79 2.69
C ASN A 76 3.85 16.53 2.60
N GLU A 77 4.16 15.59 1.72
CA GLU A 77 3.22 14.53 1.32
C GLU A 77 3.76 13.11 1.54
N GLU A 78 5.07 12.92 1.76
CA GLU A 78 5.66 11.59 1.90
C GLU A 78 5.06 10.79 3.06
N GLU A 79 4.93 11.41 4.24
CA GLU A 79 4.41 10.71 5.41
C GLU A 79 2.92 10.36 5.24
N ASP A 80 2.13 11.27 4.66
CA ASP A 80 0.70 11.04 4.40
C ASP A 80 0.50 9.92 3.38
N LEU A 81 1.31 9.90 2.33
CA LEU A 81 1.27 8.86 1.32
C LEU A 81 1.64 7.49 1.91
N ARG A 82 2.68 7.42 2.76
CA ARG A 82 3.06 6.19 3.45
C ARG A 82 1.95 5.69 4.38
N ARG A 83 1.33 6.58 5.17
CA ARG A 83 0.18 6.24 6.03
C ARG A 83 -1.00 5.72 5.21
N THR A 84 -1.30 6.36 4.09
CA THR A 84 -2.36 5.94 3.17
C THR A 84 -2.09 4.54 2.61
N CYS A 85 -0.85 4.27 2.17
CA CYS A 85 -0.45 2.93 1.71
C CYS A 85 -0.61 1.89 2.80
N ARG A 86 -0.16 2.21 4.03
CA ARG A 86 -0.28 1.32 5.18
C ARG A 86 -1.74 1.00 5.52
N HIS A 87 -2.63 1.99 5.57
CA HIS A 87 -4.05 1.75 5.82
C HIS A 87 -4.68 0.86 4.74
N CYS A 88 -4.32 1.08 3.47
CA CYS A 88 -4.77 0.22 2.39
C CYS A 88 -4.29 -1.23 2.58
N LEU A 89 -3.03 -1.43 2.99
CA LEU A 89 -2.48 -2.75 3.28
C LEU A 89 -3.17 -3.42 4.47
N GLU A 90 -3.47 -2.68 5.53
CA GLU A 90 -4.20 -3.18 6.70
C GLU A 90 -5.63 -3.62 6.33
N ASP A 91 -6.31 -2.85 5.47
CA ASP A 91 -7.64 -3.20 4.96
C ASP A 91 -7.61 -4.46 4.09
N GLU A 92 -6.65 -4.57 3.16
CA GLU A 92 -6.50 -5.77 2.33
C GLU A 92 -6.09 -7.00 3.17
N ALA A 93 -5.19 -6.82 4.12
CA ALA A 93 -4.79 -7.87 5.07
C ALA A 93 -6.00 -8.39 5.86
N LYS A 94 -6.86 -7.48 6.32
CA LYS A 94 -8.11 -7.83 7.00
C LYS A 94 -9.04 -8.63 6.10
N LYS A 95 -9.24 -8.23 4.84
CA LYS A 95 -10.05 -8.98 3.87
C LYS A 95 -9.51 -10.39 3.64
N ILE A 96 -8.19 -10.55 3.52
CA ILE A 96 -7.53 -11.85 3.36
C ILE A 96 -7.77 -12.73 4.59
N ARG A 97 -7.58 -12.20 5.79
CA ARG A 97 -7.80 -12.92 7.05
C ARG A 97 -9.26 -13.36 7.20
N GLU A 98 -10.22 -12.45 6.97
CA GLU A 98 -11.66 -12.76 7.03
C GLU A 98 -12.11 -13.74 5.93
N GLY A 99 -11.53 -13.65 4.74
CA GLY A 99 -11.78 -14.58 3.64
C GLY A 99 -11.32 -16.00 3.98
N ASN A 100 -10.16 -16.13 4.61
CA ASN A 100 -9.64 -17.42 5.07
C ASN A 100 -10.49 -18.02 6.19
N GLU A 101 -11.00 -17.21 7.14
CA GLU A 101 -11.88 -17.69 8.20
C GLU A 101 -13.23 -18.20 7.68
N LYS A 102 -13.79 -17.58 6.64
CA LYS A 102 -15.06 -17.99 6.02
C LYS A 102 -14.96 -19.26 5.19
N ASN A 103 -13.76 -19.62 4.74
CA ASN A 103 -13.48 -20.81 3.94
C ASN A 103 -13.03 -22.02 4.76
N LEU A 104 -12.94 -21.89 6.09
CA LEU A 104 -12.74 -23.05 6.96
C LEU A 104 -13.90 -24.02 6.79
N SER A 105 -13.58 -25.29 6.54
CA SER A 105 -14.59 -26.35 6.50
C SER A 105 -15.36 -26.37 7.83
N SER A 106 -16.65 -26.72 7.81
CA SER A 106 -17.44 -26.89 9.03
C SER A 106 -16.77 -27.79 10.07
N LEU A 107 -15.91 -28.72 9.61
CA LEU A 107 -15.06 -29.56 10.45
C LEU A 107 -13.92 -28.77 11.12
N ASP A 108 -13.24 -27.87 10.41
CA ASP A 108 -12.14 -27.06 10.95
C ASP A 108 -12.64 -26.04 11.99
N VAL A 109 -13.81 -25.44 11.73
CA VAL A 109 -14.49 -24.57 12.70
C VAL A 109 -14.89 -25.35 13.96
N TYR A 110 -15.37 -26.59 13.79
CA TYR A 110 -15.74 -27.46 14.90
C TYR A 110 -14.51 -27.89 15.72
N LEU A 111 -13.42 -28.29 15.06
CA LEU A 111 -12.15 -28.67 15.68
C LEU A 111 -11.55 -27.49 16.45
N LYS A 112 -11.47 -26.29 15.85
CA LYS A 112 -10.96 -25.07 16.52
C LYS A 112 -11.79 -24.71 17.77
N LYS A 113 -13.12 -24.90 17.72
CA LYS A 113 -14.04 -24.60 18.82
C LYS A 113 -14.01 -25.64 19.96
N HIS A 114 -13.71 -26.91 19.66
CA HIS A 114 -13.80 -28.02 20.63
C HIS A 114 -12.45 -28.54 21.11
N LEU A 115 -11.35 -28.33 20.37
CA LEU A 115 -10.02 -28.83 20.73
C LEU A 115 -9.07 -27.75 21.25
N GLY A 116 -9.40 -26.46 21.14
CA GLY A 116 -8.47 -25.37 21.45
C GLY A 116 -7.23 -25.39 20.53
N ASP A 117 -6.34 -24.41 20.66
CA ASP A 117 -5.08 -24.25 19.89
C ASP A 117 -4.06 -25.40 20.16
N ILE A 118 -4.44 -26.66 19.97
CA ILE A 118 -3.58 -27.84 20.13
C ILE A 118 -3.70 -28.73 18.88
N HIS A 119 -3.57 -28.12 17.71
CA HIS A 119 -3.20 -28.85 16.49
C HIS A 119 -2.10 -28.07 15.79
N GLU A 120 -0.89 -28.14 16.36
CA GLU A 120 0.29 -28.22 15.50
C GLU A 120 0.21 -29.58 14.81
N VAL A 121 0.03 -29.57 13.50
CA VAL A 121 0.36 -30.71 12.66
C VAL A 121 1.75 -30.43 12.06
N ASP A 122 2.74 -30.34 12.95
CA ASP A 122 4.01 -31.09 13.04
C ASP A 122 4.87 -30.46 14.15
#